data_AF-A0A1F2PCY2-F1
#
_entry.id   AF-A0A1F2PCY2-F1
#
_cell.length_a   1.000
_cell.length_b   1.000
_cell.length_c   1.000
_cell.angle_alpha   90.00
_cell.angle_beta   90.00
_cell.angle_gamma   90.00
#
_symmetry.space_group_name_H-M   'P 1'
#
loop_
_entity.id
_entity.type
_entity.pdbx_description
1 polymer ?
#
loop_
_entity_poly.entity_id
_entity_poly.type
_entity_poly.pdbx_seq_one_letter_code
_entity_poly.pdbx_strand_id
1 'polypeptide(L)'
;MITKHNHAESCNHHYHSGHHHHGIESHLHDDALVCSGKRDIIGDLETIKQNLADEIEILAKWIQEMSGIIGHVKALVQCDSPVTMISTTGEDVTVKEIAGSSIHVSVVAIVFNTNVQSLECRIATLFDTLQKQTD
;
A
#
# COMPACT_ATOMS: atom_id res chain seq x y z
N MET A 1 34.27 17.88 7.41
CA MET A 1 34.25 16.45 7.02
C MET A 1 34.00 15.66 8.30
N ILE A 2 32.93 14.92 8.54
CA ILE A 2 31.78 14.45 7.76
C ILE A 2 30.61 14.48 8.76
N THR A 3 29.52 15.18 8.44
CA THR A 3 28.29 15.14 9.23
C THR A 3 27.60 13.81 8.92
N LYS A 4 27.53 12.90 9.90
CA LYS A 4 26.75 11.66 9.78
C LYS A 4 25.27 12.04 9.78
N HIS A 5 24.63 11.98 8.61
CA HIS A 5 23.19 12.06 8.49
C HIS A 5 22.58 10.72 8.90
N ASN A 6 22.21 10.61 10.18
CA ASN A 6 21.23 9.63 10.65
C ASN A 6 19.85 10.16 10.23
N HIS A 7 19.36 9.78 9.05
CA HIS A 7 17.93 9.84 8.75
C HIS A 7 17.33 8.45 8.99
N ALA A 8 17.27 8.07 10.25
CA ALA A 8 16.16 7.25 10.71
C ALA A 8 15.05 8.25 11.03
N GLU A 9 14.22 8.57 10.02
CA GLU A 9 12.98 9.28 10.28
C GLU A 9 12.17 8.41 11.24
N SER A 10 12.13 8.87 12.48
CA SER A 10 11.38 8.27 13.57
C SER A 10 9.92 8.15 13.13
N CYS A 11 9.42 6.92 12.95
CA CYS A 11 7.99 6.62 13.09
C CYS A 11 7.66 6.96 14.57
N ASN A 12 7.53 8.25 14.90
CA ASN A 12 7.42 8.79 16.26
C ASN A 12 5.97 8.63 16.75
N HIS A 13 5.52 7.38 16.83
CA HIS A 13 4.28 7.01 17.47
C HIS A 13 4.60 6.55 18.89
N HIS A 14 4.01 7.26 19.85
CA HIS A 14 4.20 7.08 21.28
C HIS A 14 4.13 5.62 21.70
N TYR A 15 5.08 5.22 22.56
CA TYR A 15 5.15 3.95 23.27
C TYR A 15 3.81 3.60 23.94
N HIS A 16 2.96 2.82 23.27
CA HIS A 16 1.96 1.95 23.89
C HIS A 16 1.72 0.75 22.96
N SER A 17 1.82 -0.44 23.56
CA SER A 17 1.47 -1.76 23.06
C SER A 17 0.59 -1.82 21.80
N GLY A 18 1.11 -2.41 20.71
CA GLY A 18 0.30 -3.01 19.65
C GLY A 18 -0.27 -2.07 18.58
N HIS A 19 0.59 -1.27 17.93
CA HIS A 19 0.20 -0.59 16.69
C HIS A 19 0.05 -1.60 15.54
N HIS A 20 -1.10 -2.27 15.50
CA HIS A 20 -1.57 -2.91 14.28
C HIS A 20 -1.85 -1.80 13.26
N HIS A 21 -0.97 -1.64 12.28
CA HIS A 21 -1.31 -0.91 11.06
C HIS A 21 -2.54 -1.61 10.48
N HIS A 22 -3.68 -0.91 10.42
CA HIS A 22 -4.95 -1.51 10.06
C HIS A 22 -4.82 -2.19 8.69
N GLY A 23 -5.08 -3.50 8.64
CA GLY A 23 -4.96 -4.30 7.42
C GLY A 23 -3.55 -4.73 7.02
N ILE A 24 -2.52 -4.54 7.87
CA ILE A 24 -1.17 -5.10 7.68
C ILE A 24 -0.93 -6.24 8.67
N GLU A 25 -0.39 -7.34 8.16
CA GLU A 25 -0.06 -8.54 8.92
C GLU A 25 1.33 -9.06 8.52
N SER A 26 2.11 -9.48 9.49
CA SER A 26 3.44 -10.06 9.27
C SER A 26 3.65 -11.36 10.02
N HIS A 27 4.46 -12.25 9.45
CA HIS A 27 4.90 -13.49 10.08
C HIS A 27 6.27 -13.91 9.57
N LEU A 28 7.01 -14.64 10.40
CA LEU A 28 8.29 -15.25 10.05
C LEU A 28 8.08 -16.73 9.71
N HIS A 29 8.62 -17.17 8.57
CA HIS A 29 8.61 -18.55 8.13
C HIS A 29 9.97 -18.92 7.51
N ASP A 30 10.72 -19.84 8.11
CA ASP A 30 12.06 -20.28 7.65
C ASP A 30 13.00 -19.11 7.28
N ASP A 31 13.20 -18.19 8.23
CA ASP A 31 13.98 -16.94 8.08
C ASP A 31 13.44 -15.92 7.05
N ALA A 32 12.37 -16.26 6.33
CA ALA A 32 11.63 -15.33 5.49
C ALA A 32 10.64 -14.53 6.34
N LEU A 33 10.75 -13.22 6.28
CA LEU A 33 9.71 -12.31 6.75
C LEU A 33 8.69 -12.12 5.64
N VAL A 34 7.47 -12.57 5.90
CA VAL A 34 6.31 -12.31 5.06
C VAL A 34 5.53 -11.16 5.68
N CYS A 35 5.35 -10.08 4.95
CA CYS A 35 4.50 -8.96 5.34
C CYS A 35 3.50 -8.68 4.24
N SER A 36 2.23 -8.59 4.61
CA SER A 36 1.13 -8.36 3.69
C SER A 36 0.27 -7.22 4.18
N GLY A 37 -0.33 -6.48 3.25
CA GLY A 37 -1.26 -5.42 3.58
C GLY A 37 -2.39 -5.32 2.57
N LYS A 38 -3.55 -4.86 3.02
CA LYS A 38 -4.74 -4.65 2.18
C LYS A 38 -5.39 -3.31 2.50
N ARG A 39 -5.79 -2.58 1.46
CA ARG A 39 -6.57 -1.34 1.58
C ARG A 39 -7.50 -1.12 0.40
N ASP A 40 -8.59 -0.44 0.69
CA ASP A 40 -9.53 0.07 -0.29
C ASP A 40 -9.15 1.52 -0.59
N ILE A 41 -9.01 1.85 -1.87
CA ILE A 41 -8.58 3.17 -2.34
C ILE A 41 -9.62 3.66 -3.34
N ILE A 42 -10.08 4.89 -3.17
CA ILE A 42 -10.99 5.55 -4.11
C ILE A 42 -10.13 6.29 -5.12
N GLY A 43 -10.29 6.02 -6.41
CA GLY A 43 -9.57 6.78 -7.44
C GLY A 43 -9.75 6.24 -8.85
N ASP A 44 -8.93 6.77 -9.74
CA ASP A 44 -8.79 6.26 -11.10
C ASP A 44 -7.90 5.01 -11.11
N LEU A 45 -8.36 3.95 -11.79
CA LEU A 45 -7.70 2.65 -11.79
C LEU A 45 -6.30 2.70 -12.41
N GLU A 46 -6.13 3.39 -13.53
CA GLU A 46 -4.84 3.44 -14.22
C GLU A 46 -3.83 4.26 -13.45
N THR A 47 -4.27 5.35 -12.83
CA THR A 47 -3.46 6.17 -11.92
C THR A 47 -3.00 5.35 -10.71
N ILE A 48 -3.90 4.62 -10.05
CA ILE A 48 -3.55 3.76 -8.90
C ILE A 48 -2.59 2.65 -9.31
N LYS A 49 -2.77 2.03 -10.48
CA LYS A 49 -1.86 0.99 -11.00
C LYS A 49 -0.45 1.53 -11.23
N GLN A 50 -0.32 2.71 -11.84
CA GLN A 50 0.98 3.31 -12.09
C GLN A 50 1.68 3.68 -10.78
N ASN A 51 0.97 4.37 -9.87
CA ASN A 51 1.53 4.77 -8.59
C ASN A 51 1.93 3.57 -7.73
N LEU A 52 1.15 2.49 -7.77
CA LEU A 52 1.49 1.25 -7.07
C LEU A 52 2.73 0.58 -7.65
N ALA A 53 2.90 0.58 -8.97
CA ALA A 53 4.11 0.06 -9.60
C ALA A 53 5.35 0.85 -9.15
N ASP A 54 5.27 2.18 -9.16
CA ASP A 54 6.34 3.07 -8.72
C ASP A 54 6.68 2.82 -7.23
N GLU A 55 5.67 2.70 -6.37
CA GLU A 55 5.89 2.43 -4.94
C GLU A 55 6.45 1.03 -4.66
N ILE A 56 6.10 0.02 -5.46
CA ILE A 56 6.72 -1.31 -5.37
C ILE A 56 8.21 -1.23 -5.74
N GLU A 57 8.57 -0.46 -6.77
CA GLU A 57 9.98 -0.24 -7.11
C GLU A 57 10.74 0.47 -5.98
N ILE A 58 10.12 1.48 -5.36
CA ILE A 58 10.72 2.19 -4.22
C ILE A 58 10.87 1.26 -3.02
N LEU A 59 9.85 0.43 -2.71
CA LEU A 59 9.94 -0.59 -1.67
C LEU A 59 11.08 -1.58 -1.94
N ALA A 60 11.22 -2.06 -3.17
CA ALA A 60 12.29 -2.98 -3.54
C ALA A 60 13.68 -2.36 -3.34
N LYS A 61 13.88 -1.11 -3.79
CA LYS A 61 15.13 -0.37 -3.59
C LYS A 61 15.42 -0.18 -2.10
N TRP A 62 14.42 0.24 -1.32
CA TRP A 62 14.56 0.41 0.12
C TRP A 62 14.97 -0.87 0.85
N ILE A 63 14.40 -2.03 0.48
CA ILE A 63 14.80 -3.34 1.05
C ILE A 63 16.28 -3.60 0.76
N GLN A 64 16.74 -3.35 -0.46
CA GLN A 64 18.14 -3.57 -0.86
C GLN A 64 19.12 -2.62 -0.15
N GLU A 65 18.76 -1.35 0.00
CA GLU A 65 19.55 -0.35 0.74
C GLU A 65 19.75 -0.74 2.20
N MET A 66 18.77 -1.40 2.80
CA MET A 66 18.83 -1.96 4.15
C MET A 66 19.59 -3.30 4.22
N SER A 67 20.24 -3.72 3.13
CA SER A 67 20.88 -5.05 2.98
C SER A 67 19.92 -6.22 3.15
N GLY A 68 18.62 -6.00 2.96
CA GLY A 68 17.59 -7.03 2.88
C GLY A 68 17.62 -7.74 1.53
N ILE A 69 17.14 -8.98 1.50
CA ILE A 69 17.06 -9.78 0.28
C ILE A 69 15.60 -9.95 -0.08
N ILE A 70 15.24 -9.62 -1.33
CA ILE A 70 13.89 -9.80 -1.84
C ILE A 70 13.74 -11.25 -2.29
N GLY A 71 12.81 -11.98 -1.69
CA GLY A 71 12.28 -13.21 -2.26
C GLY A 71 11.27 -12.87 -3.35
N HIS A 72 10.16 -12.22 -2.96
CA HIS A 72 9.14 -11.73 -3.88
C HIS A 72 8.42 -10.51 -3.31
N VAL A 73 8.10 -9.53 -4.16
CA VAL A 73 7.11 -8.50 -3.86
C VAL A 73 6.03 -8.60 -4.94
N LYS A 74 4.77 -8.72 -4.52
CA LYS A 74 3.63 -8.85 -5.42
C LYS A 74 2.52 -7.93 -4.95
N ALA A 75 1.77 -7.39 -5.89
CA ALA A 75 0.52 -6.71 -5.58
C ALA A 75 -0.61 -7.21 -6.47
N LEU A 76 -1.82 -7.11 -5.92
CA LEU A 76 -3.08 -7.40 -6.58
C LEU A 76 -3.92 -6.13 -6.51
N VAL A 77 -4.49 -5.74 -7.65
CA VAL A 77 -5.43 -4.63 -7.78
C VAL A 77 -6.74 -5.21 -8.30
N GLN A 78 -7.82 -5.00 -7.57
CA GLN A 78 -9.17 -5.39 -7.96
C GLN A 78 -10.06 -4.15 -7.94
N CYS A 79 -10.93 -4.02 -8.93
CA CYS A 79 -11.80 -2.86 -9.08
C CYS A 79 -13.24 -3.36 -9.19
N ASP A 80 -14.13 -2.86 -8.34
CA ASP A 80 -15.56 -3.22 -8.37
C ASP A 80 -16.34 -2.34 -9.37
N SER A 81 -15.85 -2.19 -10.60
CA SER A 81 -16.38 -1.22 -11.57
C SER A 81 -16.38 -1.69 -13.02
N PRO A 82 -17.16 -1.03 -13.92
CA PRO A 82 -17.89 0.23 -13.71
C PRO A 82 -19.17 0.07 -12.86
N VAL A 83 -19.46 1.05 -12.00
CA VAL A 83 -20.76 1.17 -11.32
C VAL A 83 -21.63 2.15 -12.11
N THR A 84 -22.65 1.61 -12.78
CA THR A 84 -23.64 2.41 -13.51
C THR A 84 -24.89 2.58 -12.66
N MET A 85 -25.21 3.83 -12.31
CA MET A 85 -26.50 4.15 -11.71
C MET A 85 -27.52 4.46 -12.81
N ILE A 86 -28.59 3.67 -12.86
CA ILE A 86 -29.74 3.91 -13.73
C ILE A 86 -30.92 4.24 -12.81
N SER A 87 -31.50 5.43 -12.97
CA SER A 87 -32.60 5.91 -12.12
C SER A 87 -33.65 6.66 -12.95
N THR A 88 -34.89 6.70 -12.48
CA THR A 88 -35.97 7.45 -13.11
C THR A 88 -36.91 8.03 -12.05
N THR A 89 -37.46 9.21 -12.31
CA THR A 89 -38.53 9.82 -11.52
C THR A 89 -39.90 9.73 -12.21
N GLY A 90 -40.02 8.92 -13.26
CA GLY A 90 -41.26 8.68 -14.01
C GLY A 90 -41.41 9.50 -15.30
N GLU A 91 -40.59 10.54 -15.51
CA GLU A 91 -40.59 11.35 -16.74
C GLU A 91 -39.37 11.04 -17.63
N ASP A 92 -38.17 10.94 -17.03
CA ASP A 92 -36.92 10.65 -17.74
C ASP A 92 -36.12 9.53 -17.06
N VAL A 93 -35.27 8.86 -17.84
CA VAL A 93 -34.24 7.93 -17.33
C VAL A 93 -32.91 8.65 -17.30
N THR A 94 -32.31 8.74 -16.11
CA THR A 94 -30.95 9.24 -15.93
C THR A 94 -30.00 8.06 -15.79
N VAL A 95 -28.99 8.02 -16.65
CA VAL A 95 -27.84 7.12 -16.52
C VAL A 95 -26.65 7.96 -16.06
N LYS A 96 -26.09 7.61 -14.91
CA LYS A 96 -24.86 8.21 -14.39
C LYS A 96 -23.82 7.12 -14.18
N GLU A 97 -22.67 7.29 -14.81
CA GLU A 97 -21.47 6.56 -14.40
C GLU A 97 -20.92 7.22 -13.14
N ILE A 98 -20.71 6.42 -12.10
CA ILE A 98 -20.10 6.91 -10.87
C ILE A 98 -18.59 6.81 -11.05
N ALA A 99 -17.94 7.95 -11.27
CA ALA A 99 -16.49 8.06 -11.22
C ALA A 99 -16.01 7.93 -9.76
N GLY A 100 -14.99 7.11 -9.53
CA GLY A 100 -14.56 6.71 -8.20
C GLY A 100 -14.96 5.28 -7.92
N SER A 101 -14.18 4.35 -8.47
CA SER A 101 -14.33 2.94 -8.13
C SER A 101 -13.59 2.69 -6.81
N SER A 102 -14.22 1.97 -5.88
CA SER A 102 -13.46 1.38 -4.78
C SER A 102 -12.52 0.35 -5.38
N ILE A 103 -11.22 0.59 -5.24
CA ILE A 103 -10.17 -0.27 -5.75
C ILE A 103 -9.51 -0.95 -4.56
N HIS A 104 -9.64 -2.27 -4.51
CA HIS A 104 -9.04 -3.12 -3.50
C HIS A 104 -7.59 -3.40 -3.90
N VAL A 105 -6.64 -2.89 -3.11
CA VAL A 105 -5.21 -3.14 -3.31
C VAL A 105 -4.70 -4.06 -2.21
N SER A 106 -4.02 -5.13 -2.61
CA SER A 106 -3.30 -6.02 -1.70
C SER A 106 -1.83 -6.08 -2.09
N VAL A 107 -0.93 -5.98 -1.12
CA VAL A 107 0.52 -6.12 -1.30
C VAL A 107 1.03 -7.26 -0.43
N VAL A 108 1.96 -8.06 -0.95
CA VAL A 108 2.69 -9.08 -0.20
C VAL A 108 4.17 -8.94 -0.51
N ALA A 109 4.98 -8.77 0.53
CA ALA A 109 6.43 -8.76 0.48
C ALA A 109 6.98 -9.95 1.28
N ILE A 110 7.79 -10.78 0.62
CA ILE A 110 8.56 -11.87 1.21
C ILE A 110 10.03 -11.45 1.12
N VAL A 111 10.63 -11.16 2.26
CA VAL A 111 11.98 -10.62 2.35
C VAL A 111 12.79 -11.35 3.41
N PHE A 112 14.10 -11.31 3.29
CA PHE A 112 15.04 -11.86 4.27
C PHE A 112 15.91 -10.73 4.82
N ASN A 113 16.49 -10.95 6.00
CA ASN A 113 17.41 -10.00 6.63
C ASN A 113 16.85 -8.57 6.75
N THR A 114 15.58 -8.46 7.14
CA THR A 114 14.86 -7.18 7.29
C THR A 114 14.13 -7.14 8.62
N ASN A 115 13.98 -5.97 9.21
CA ASN A 115 13.24 -5.77 10.45
C ASN A 115 11.72 -5.70 10.19
N VAL A 116 10.94 -6.46 10.97
CA VAL A 116 9.47 -6.53 10.88
C VAL A 116 8.80 -5.16 10.94
N GLN A 117 9.10 -4.38 11.98
CA GLN A 117 8.46 -3.08 12.21
C GLN A 117 8.79 -2.09 11.09
N SER A 118 10.04 -2.11 10.60
CA SER A 118 10.44 -1.24 9.50
C SER A 118 9.71 -1.60 8.20
N LEU A 119 9.52 -2.89 7.93
CA LEU A 119 8.78 -3.34 6.74
C LEU A 119 7.29 -3.01 6.85
N GLU A 120 6.68 -3.17 8.02
CA GLU A 120 5.29 -2.76 8.28
C GLU A 120 5.10 -1.25 8.12
N CYS A 121 5.97 -0.41 8.73
CA CYS A 121 5.90 1.06 8.59
C CYS A 121 6.07 1.46 7.10
N ARG A 122 6.93 0.75 6.34
CA ARG A 122 7.14 1.02 4.91
C ARG A 122 5.92 0.65 4.04
N ILE A 123 5.29 -0.51 4.27
CA ILE A 123 4.07 -0.90 3.56
C ILE A 123 2.89 0.02 3.92
N ALA A 124 2.79 0.46 5.18
CA ALA A 124 1.80 1.46 5.58
C ALA A 124 1.98 2.78 4.83
N THR A 125 3.23 3.26 4.74
CA THR A 125 3.58 4.48 4.00
C THR A 125 3.21 4.37 2.52
N LEU A 126 3.45 3.21 1.90
CA LEU A 126 3.04 2.94 0.52
C LEU A 126 1.53 3.16 0.35
N PHE A 127 0.70 2.59 1.22
CA PHE A 127 -0.75 2.79 1.14
C PHE A 127 -1.17 4.24 1.39
N ASP A 128 -0.52 4.92 2.32
CA ASP A 128 -0.82 6.32 2.60
C ASP A 128 -0.42 7.25 1.43
N THR A 129 0.63 6.91 0.67
CA THR A 129 1.00 7.61 -0.57
C THR A 129 -0.06 7.43 -1.65
N LEU A 130 -0.51 6.19 -1.87
CA LEU A 130 -1.55 5.89 -2.87
C LEU A 130 -2.85 6.64 -2.56
N GLN A 131 -3.23 6.76 -1.29
CA GLN A 131 -4.45 7.46 -0.87
C GLN A 131 -4.37 8.98 -1.06
N LYS A 132 -3.19 9.60 -0.89
CA LYS A 132 -3.01 11.06 -1.04
C LYS A 132 -2.95 11.53 -2.48
N GLN A 133 -2.70 10.62 -3.42
CA GLN A 133 -2.57 10.93 -4.84
C GLN A 133 -3.92 10.85 -5.59
N THR A 134 -5.00 10.52 -4.88
CA THR A 134 -6.35 10.42 -5.42
C THR A 134 -7.28 11.57 -4.99
N ASP A 135 -6.85 12.40 -4.04
CA ASP A 135 -7.52 13.64 -3.60
C ASP A 135 -7.06 14.85 -4.45
#